data_AF-A0A4R6K837-F1
#
_entry.id   AF-A0A4R6K837-F1
#
_cell.length_a   1.000
_cell.length_b   1.000
_cell.length_c   1.000
_cell.angle_alpha   90.00
_cell.angle_beta   90.00
_cell.angle_gamma   90.00
#
_symmetry.space_group_name_H-M   'P 1'
#
loop_
_entity.id
_entity.type
_entity.pdbx_description
1 polymer ?
#
loop_
_entity_poly.entity_id
_entity_poly.type
_entity_poly.pdbx_seq_one_letter_code
_entity_poly.pdbx_strand_id
1 'polypeptide(L)'
;MPSSQPAALLSIAARLLPVKPPEMINELSEALGKLIPHRAVAQLSTQCAMSPVGAAGDPAIAKVITGAELAPFLGSVVAGQPWVGDAPIGGSDHPVLAIASDHTPRGSVLVFVLTPGSTVSAELIELVQALWDVVTAHFYRLTMEIEPSALQQSRAVAIAKAGIAAELSEAHTATLASLLGVLRNRQLEDVPARAMAVELALNALVELRTESQRDRSDAGEEPARRAFQRLADSLRTLLRHTSIELELDAPGNDRLLPAEVAHSARAAGRAVVLAMLRQDGVRRIRVGWRDDAGGLQVSLRDDGPGILTDDLDLGQIAERLRAQGGRVDVDAVPGWGLTIRITFKTTTPPTLGRTTTTAEPFAALGSRELEVLERLAQGHRNRTIADHLHISESTVKFHVANILTKLSVTTRTEAAALYHATATA
;
A
#
# COMPACT_ATOMS: atom_id res chain seq x y z
N MET A 1 -57.86 5.26 -20.22
CA MET A 1 -56.62 5.39 -21.01
C MET A 1 -55.43 5.04 -20.11
N PRO A 2 -55.03 3.76 -19.96
CA PRO A 2 -53.88 3.36 -19.16
C PRO A 2 -52.66 2.96 -20.04
N SER A 3 -52.53 3.50 -21.25
CA SER A 3 -51.47 3.15 -22.21
C SER A 3 -50.17 3.96 -22.06
N SER A 4 -50.06 4.83 -21.05
CA SER A 4 -48.97 5.82 -20.95
C SER A 4 -47.72 5.33 -20.21
N GLN A 5 -47.78 4.24 -19.45
CA GLN A 5 -46.66 3.83 -18.58
C GLN A 5 -45.45 3.26 -19.34
N PRO A 6 -45.60 2.34 -20.33
CA PRO A 6 -44.45 1.78 -21.05
C PRO A 6 -43.72 2.83 -21.90
N ALA A 7 -44.48 3.71 -22.56
CA ALA A 7 -43.91 4.78 -23.38
C ALA A 7 -43.13 5.81 -22.54
N ALA A 8 -43.65 6.14 -21.34
CA ALA A 8 -42.95 7.02 -20.40
C ALA A 8 -41.63 6.41 -19.95
N LEU A 9 -41.59 5.11 -19.65
CA LEU A 9 -40.36 4.43 -19.22
C LEU A 9 -39.34 4.24 -20.33
N LEU A 10 -39.76 3.99 -21.56
CA LEU A 10 -38.85 4.00 -22.71
C LEU A 10 -38.21 5.37 -22.90
N SER A 11 -38.98 6.45 -22.69
CA SER A 11 -38.44 7.82 -22.69
C SER A 11 -37.46 8.05 -21.53
N ILE A 12 -37.72 7.48 -20.35
CA ILE A 12 -36.78 7.51 -19.22
C ILE A 12 -35.49 6.75 -19.57
N ALA A 13 -35.58 5.53 -20.11
CA ALA A 13 -34.41 4.76 -20.53
C ALA A 13 -33.57 5.52 -21.56
N ALA A 14 -34.21 6.10 -22.59
CA ALA A 14 -33.53 6.89 -23.61
C ALA A 14 -32.81 8.13 -23.04
N ARG A 15 -33.33 8.72 -21.95
CA ARG A 15 -32.65 9.79 -21.22
C ARG A 15 -31.51 9.29 -20.34
N LEU A 16 -31.64 8.13 -19.72
CA LEU A 16 -30.65 7.59 -18.77
C LEU A 16 -29.40 7.01 -19.43
N LEU A 17 -29.56 6.31 -20.56
CA LEU A 17 -28.44 5.65 -21.24
C LEU A 17 -27.26 6.58 -21.60
N PRO A 18 -27.45 7.82 -22.09
CA PRO A 18 -26.32 8.72 -22.40
C PRO A 18 -25.70 9.40 -21.16
N VAL A 19 -26.26 9.25 -19.96
CA VAL A 19 -25.81 9.98 -18.76
C VAL A 19 -24.48 9.43 -18.26
N LYS A 20 -23.62 10.31 -17.73
CA LYS A 20 -22.36 9.88 -17.11
C LYS A 20 -22.64 9.09 -15.82
N PRO A 21 -21.85 8.04 -15.49
CA PRO A 21 -22.11 7.22 -14.30
C PRO A 21 -22.28 7.99 -12.97
N PRO A 22 -21.53 9.07 -12.68
CA PRO A 22 -21.70 9.84 -11.44
C PRO A 22 -23.03 10.61 -11.36
N GLU A 23 -23.63 10.94 -12.50
CA GLU A 23 -24.87 11.72 -12.61
C GLU A 23 -26.12 10.83 -12.72
N MET A 24 -25.94 9.55 -13.04
CA MET A 24 -27.00 8.58 -13.34
C MET A 24 -28.07 8.51 -12.25
N ILE A 25 -27.66 8.41 -10.97
CA ILE A 25 -28.61 8.25 -9.88
C ILE A 25 -29.48 9.51 -9.65
N ASN A 26 -28.95 10.70 -9.95
CA ASN A 26 -29.70 11.94 -9.88
C ASN A 26 -30.74 12.01 -11.01
N GLU A 27 -30.32 11.73 -12.25
CA GLU A 27 -31.26 11.70 -13.39
C GLU A 27 -32.33 10.63 -13.19
N LEU A 28 -31.97 9.46 -12.66
CA LEU A 28 -32.91 8.37 -12.37
C LEU A 28 -33.94 8.78 -11.30
N SER A 29 -33.48 9.44 -10.23
CA SER A 29 -34.35 10.00 -9.20
C SER A 29 -35.35 10.99 -9.79
N GLU A 30 -34.86 11.97 -10.56
CA GLU A 30 -35.70 12.99 -11.17
C GLU A 30 -36.69 12.39 -12.18
N ALA A 31 -36.22 11.45 -13.00
CA ALA A 31 -37.01 10.78 -14.02
C ALA A 31 -38.15 9.93 -13.44
N LEU A 32 -37.88 9.22 -12.33
CA LEU A 32 -38.84 8.34 -11.69
C LEU A 32 -39.68 9.04 -10.62
N GLY A 33 -39.33 10.25 -10.17
CA GLY A 33 -40.02 10.92 -9.06
C GLY A 33 -41.52 11.13 -9.25
N LYS A 34 -42.00 11.26 -10.51
CA LYS A 34 -43.44 11.35 -10.82
C LYS A 34 -44.17 10.00 -10.80
N LEU A 35 -43.44 8.91 -11.01
CA LEU A 35 -43.98 7.55 -11.09
C LEU A 35 -43.90 6.84 -9.73
N ILE A 36 -42.76 6.98 -9.06
CA ILE A 36 -42.48 6.47 -7.72
C ILE A 36 -42.20 7.68 -6.83
N PRO A 37 -43.19 8.16 -6.05
CA PRO A 37 -42.94 9.24 -5.10
C PRO A 37 -41.95 8.79 -4.01
N HIS A 38 -40.72 9.30 -4.05
CA HIS A 38 -39.65 8.93 -3.12
C HIS A 38 -38.97 10.16 -2.54
N ARG A 39 -38.46 10.04 -1.32
CA ARG A 39 -37.63 11.05 -0.67
C ARG A 39 -36.18 10.92 -1.07
N ALA A 40 -35.69 9.71 -1.24
CA ALA A 40 -34.34 9.43 -1.73
C ALA A 40 -34.33 8.13 -2.55
N VAL A 41 -33.36 8.02 -3.44
CA VAL A 41 -33.02 6.78 -4.13
C VAL A 41 -31.54 6.53 -3.97
N ALA A 42 -31.17 5.28 -3.72
CA ALA A 42 -29.78 4.88 -3.58
C ALA A 42 -29.49 3.60 -4.36
N GLN A 43 -28.29 3.52 -4.90
CA GLN A 43 -27.75 2.37 -5.58
C GLN A 43 -26.55 1.84 -4.80
N LEU A 44 -26.45 0.51 -4.69
CA LEU A 44 -25.19 -0.17 -4.39
C LEU A 44 -24.75 -0.96 -5.64
N SER A 45 -23.64 -0.51 -6.26
CA SER A 45 -22.99 -1.13 -7.41
C SER A 45 -21.66 -1.75 -7.01
N THR A 46 -21.56 -3.06 -7.14
CA THR A 46 -20.38 -3.87 -6.83
C THR A 46 -19.22 -3.73 -7.83
N GLN A 47 -19.42 -3.00 -8.93
CA GLN A 47 -18.45 -2.85 -10.02
C GLN A 47 -17.74 -1.47 -10.00
N CYS A 48 -18.19 -0.53 -9.16
CA CYS A 48 -17.54 0.77 -9.02
C CYS A 48 -16.50 0.73 -7.89
N ALA A 49 -15.21 0.73 -8.26
CA ALA A 49 -14.10 0.69 -7.29
C ALA A 49 -13.92 2.00 -6.50
N MET A 50 -14.49 3.12 -6.97
CA MET A 50 -14.27 4.46 -6.40
C MET A 50 -15.41 4.94 -5.49
N SER A 51 -16.67 4.62 -5.82
CA SER A 51 -17.83 4.90 -4.99
C SER A 51 -18.90 3.83 -5.27
N PRO A 52 -18.96 2.74 -4.49
CA PRO A 52 -19.93 1.67 -4.72
C PRO A 52 -21.36 2.13 -4.42
N VAL A 53 -21.52 3.24 -3.70
CA VAL A 53 -22.82 3.83 -3.35
C VAL A 53 -23.03 5.14 -4.11
N GLY A 54 -24.19 5.26 -4.74
CA GLY A 54 -24.71 6.53 -5.27
C GLY A 54 -26.07 6.80 -4.67
N ALA A 55 -26.34 8.03 -4.23
CA ALA A 55 -27.64 8.40 -3.65
C ALA A 55 -28.08 9.79 -4.13
N ALA A 56 -29.38 9.97 -4.33
CA ALA A 56 -30.01 11.19 -4.79
C ALA A 56 -31.32 11.45 -4.03
N GLY A 57 -31.75 12.71 -3.98
CA GLY A 57 -32.99 13.15 -3.32
C GLY A 57 -32.74 14.06 -2.11
N ASP A 58 -33.59 13.95 -1.09
CA ASP A 58 -33.55 14.71 0.16
C ASP A 58 -32.14 14.64 0.79
N PRO A 59 -31.42 15.76 0.91
CA PRO A 59 -30.06 15.77 1.46
C PRO A 59 -29.97 15.23 2.88
N ALA A 60 -31.06 15.29 3.66
CA ALA A 60 -31.09 14.76 5.02
C ALA A 60 -31.03 13.23 5.05
N ILE A 61 -31.50 12.56 3.99
CA ILE A 61 -31.48 11.10 3.86
C ILE A 61 -30.31 10.69 2.95
N ALA A 62 -30.23 11.22 1.74
CA ALA A 62 -29.27 10.77 0.72
C ALA A 62 -27.80 10.88 1.17
N LYS A 63 -27.45 11.85 2.03
CA LYS A 63 -26.07 12.02 2.54
C LYS A 63 -25.67 11.02 3.63
N VAL A 64 -26.65 10.40 4.30
CA VAL A 64 -26.39 9.48 5.41
C VAL A 64 -26.51 8.01 5.01
N ILE A 65 -27.04 7.71 3.81
CA ILE A 65 -27.13 6.34 3.29
C ILE A 65 -25.72 5.77 3.11
N THR A 66 -25.48 4.61 3.72
CA THR A 66 -24.21 3.90 3.63
C THR A 66 -24.34 2.59 2.86
N GLY A 67 -23.22 2.09 2.32
CA GLY A 67 -23.20 0.78 1.67
C GLY A 67 -23.54 -0.37 2.62
N ALA A 68 -23.25 -0.21 3.92
CA ALA A 68 -23.60 -1.19 4.95
C ALA A 68 -25.11 -1.34 5.13
N GLU A 69 -25.88 -0.26 4.96
CA GLU A 69 -27.35 -0.30 5.00
C GLU A 69 -27.96 -0.88 3.72
N LEU A 70 -27.27 -0.74 2.58
CA LEU A 70 -27.73 -1.28 1.30
C LEU A 70 -27.33 -2.75 1.08
N ALA A 71 -26.25 -3.21 1.70
CA ALA A 71 -25.71 -4.57 1.53
C ALA A 71 -26.70 -5.70 1.91
N PRO A 72 -27.53 -5.59 2.96
CA PRO A 72 -28.55 -6.60 3.26
C PRO A 72 -29.49 -6.84 2.08
N PHE A 73 -29.93 -5.78 1.39
CA PHE A 73 -30.82 -5.92 0.23
C PHE A 73 -30.13 -6.63 -0.94
N LEU A 74 -28.83 -6.37 -1.16
CA LEU A 74 -28.08 -7.09 -2.19
C LEU A 74 -28.00 -8.60 -1.90
N GLY A 75 -27.96 -8.99 -0.63
CA GLY A 75 -27.93 -10.39 -0.21
C GLY A 75 -29.31 -11.07 -0.16
N SER A 76 -30.40 -10.30 0.00
CA SER A 76 -31.73 -10.84 0.25
C SER A 76 -32.75 -10.62 -0.88
N VAL A 77 -32.57 -9.59 -1.72
CA VAL A 77 -33.48 -9.27 -2.83
C VAL A 77 -33.05 -10.03 -4.06
N VAL A 78 -33.98 -10.79 -4.65
CA VAL A 78 -33.74 -11.58 -5.86
C VAL A 78 -34.12 -10.75 -7.08
N ALA A 79 -33.29 -10.78 -8.13
CA ALA A 79 -33.60 -10.08 -9.38
C ALA A 79 -34.94 -10.58 -9.95
N GLY A 80 -35.83 -9.64 -10.33
CA GLY A 80 -37.19 -9.98 -10.75
C GLY A 80 -38.18 -10.23 -9.61
N GLN A 81 -37.73 -10.22 -8.34
CA GLN A 81 -38.60 -10.27 -7.16
C GLN A 81 -38.30 -9.09 -6.21
N PRO A 82 -38.83 -7.89 -6.52
CA PRO A 82 -38.60 -6.71 -5.71
C PRO A 82 -39.13 -6.86 -4.29
N TRP A 83 -38.40 -6.28 -3.35
CA TRP A 83 -38.76 -6.30 -1.93
C TRP A 83 -39.39 -4.97 -1.54
N VAL A 84 -40.49 -5.03 -0.80
CA VAL A 84 -41.20 -3.87 -0.26
C VAL A 84 -41.43 -4.07 1.22
N GLY A 85 -41.02 -3.11 2.03
CA GLY A 85 -41.20 -3.16 3.49
C GLY A 85 -40.52 -1.99 4.19
N ASP A 86 -40.62 -1.97 5.51
CA ASP A 86 -39.91 -0.99 6.32
C ASP A 86 -38.49 -1.48 6.63
N ALA A 87 -37.51 -0.58 6.48
CA ALA A 87 -36.11 -0.88 6.76
C ALA A 87 -35.36 0.35 7.30
N PRO A 88 -34.31 0.14 8.12
CA PRO A 88 -33.50 1.22 8.63
C PRO A 88 -32.63 1.82 7.52
N ILE A 89 -32.83 3.11 7.23
CA ILE A 89 -32.02 3.89 6.29
C ILE A 89 -31.65 5.22 6.95
N GLY A 90 -30.35 5.53 7.05
CA GLY A 90 -29.89 6.74 7.73
C GLY A 90 -30.16 6.73 9.24
N GLY A 91 -30.21 5.55 9.85
CA GLY A 91 -30.48 5.37 11.28
C GLY A 91 -31.94 5.49 11.71
N SER A 92 -32.90 5.52 10.79
CA SER A 92 -34.35 5.51 11.07
C SER A 92 -35.09 4.57 10.13
N ASP A 93 -36.21 4.01 10.58
CA ASP A 93 -37.03 3.12 9.74
C ASP A 93 -37.82 3.92 8.70
N HIS A 94 -37.76 3.46 7.45
CA HIS A 94 -38.45 4.07 6.32
C HIS A 94 -39.13 3.01 5.46
N PRO A 95 -40.26 3.34 4.81
CA PRO A 95 -40.85 2.47 3.80
C PRO A 95 -39.92 2.44 2.57
N VAL A 96 -39.54 1.25 2.16
CA VAL A 96 -38.52 1.01 1.15
C VAL A 96 -39.04 0.08 0.05
N LEU A 97 -38.69 0.40 -1.19
CA LEU A 97 -38.77 -0.50 -2.35
C LEU A 97 -37.34 -0.80 -2.81
N ALA A 98 -36.93 -2.06 -2.76
CA ALA A 98 -35.63 -2.53 -3.19
C ALA A 98 -35.74 -3.45 -4.42
N ILE A 99 -34.92 -3.19 -5.43
CA ILE A 99 -34.92 -3.87 -6.73
C ILE A 99 -33.50 -4.33 -7.02
N ALA A 100 -33.30 -5.63 -7.20
CA ALA A 100 -32.01 -6.21 -7.53
C ALA A 100 -31.88 -6.48 -9.04
N SER A 101 -30.66 -6.40 -9.54
CA SER A 101 -30.28 -6.82 -10.89
C SER A 101 -29.06 -7.73 -10.82
N ASP A 102 -29.10 -8.82 -11.57
CA ASP A 102 -28.05 -9.84 -11.70
C ASP A 102 -27.21 -9.67 -12.98
N HIS A 103 -27.45 -8.61 -13.76
CA HIS A 103 -26.73 -8.29 -14.99
C HIS A 103 -25.27 -7.84 -14.76
N THR A 104 -24.79 -7.94 -13.53
CA THR A 104 -23.39 -7.77 -13.14
C THR A 104 -22.93 -8.97 -12.30
N PRO A 105 -21.66 -9.42 -12.41
CA PRO A 105 -21.14 -10.61 -11.72
C PRO A 105 -21.34 -10.70 -10.20
N ARG A 106 -21.58 -9.58 -9.52
CA ARG A 106 -21.78 -9.48 -8.06
C ARG A 106 -23.10 -8.80 -7.69
N GLY A 107 -23.99 -8.59 -8.67
CA GLY A 107 -25.27 -7.93 -8.49
C GLY A 107 -25.19 -6.41 -8.29
N SER A 108 -26.35 -5.79 -8.42
CA SER A 108 -26.59 -4.37 -8.19
C SER A 108 -27.97 -4.22 -7.56
N VAL A 109 -28.12 -3.35 -6.56
CA VAL A 109 -29.42 -3.08 -5.94
C VAL A 109 -29.74 -1.59 -6.01
N LEU A 110 -31.00 -1.29 -6.34
CA LEU A 110 -31.62 0.02 -6.33
C LEU A 110 -32.66 0.09 -5.22
N VAL A 111 -32.55 1.07 -4.34
CA VAL A 111 -33.37 1.21 -3.14
C VAL A 111 -34.03 2.58 -3.17
N PHE A 112 -35.36 2.60 -3.21
CA PHE A 112 -36.16 3.80 -3.06
C PHE A 112 -36.60 3.93 -1.61
N VAL A 113 -36.30 5.08 -1.00
CA VAL A 113 -36.91 5.50 0.26
C VAL A 113 -38.21 6.21 -0.09
N LEU A 114 -39.32 5.49 0.04
CA LEU A 114 -40.62 5.95 -0.42
C LEU A 114 -41.14 7.11 0.42
N THR A 115 -41.99 7.94 -0.19
CA THR A 115 -42.71 8.96 0.57
C THR A 115 -43.73 8.25 1.46
N PRO A 116 -43.84 8.57 2.77
CA PRO A 116 -44.81 7.93 3.65
C PRO A 116 -46.24 8.00 3.08
N GLY A 117 -46.93 6.86 3.05
CA GLY A 117 -48.29 6.75 2.49
C GLY A 117 -48.37 6.63 0.97
N SER A 118 -47.24 6.63 0.25
CA SER A 118 -47.21 6.30 -1.18
C SER A 118 -47.36 4.80 -1.40
N THR A 119 -48.05 4.42 -2.48
CA THR A 119 -48.22 3.03 -2.91
C THR A 119 -47.73 2.89 -4.34
N VAL A 120 -46.98 1.83 -4.63
CA VAL A 120 -46.46 1.53 -5.97
C VAL A 120 -47.19 0.31 -6.52
N SER A 121 -47.73 0.37 -7.73
CA SER A 121 -48.44 -0.77 -8.34
C SER A 121 -47.46 -1.87 -8.77
N ALA A 122 -47.91 -3.13 -8.75
CA ALA A 122 -47.10 -4.27 -9.20
C ALA A 122 -46.63 -4.10 -10.66
N GLU A 123 -47.51 -3.63 -11.55
CA GLU A 123 -47.17 -3.33 -12.96
C GLU A 123 -46.03 -2.31 -13.08
N LEU A 124 -46.03 -1.27 -12.26
CA LEU A 124 -44.97 -0.26 -12.25
C LEU A 124 -43.67 -0.82 -11.68
N ILE A 125 -43.75 -1.70 -10.69
CA ILE A 125 -42.58 -2.37 -10.11
C ILE A 125 -41.89 -3.26 -11.15
N GLU A 126 -42.64 -4.08 -11.90
CA GLU A 126 -42.10 -4.91 -13.00
C GLU A 126 -41.42 -4.07 -14.08
N LEU A 127 -42.05 -2.97 -14.42
CA LEU A 127 -41.55 -2.02 -15.40
C LEU A 127 -40.26 -1.32 -14.95
N VAL A 128 -40.14 -0.97 -13.67
CA VAL A 128 -38.94 -0.35 -13.08
C VAL A 128 -37.83 -1.38 -12.91
N GLN A 129 -38.16 -2.63 -12.60
CA GLN A 129 -37.20 -3.75 -12.64
C GLN A 129 -36.58 -3.88 -14.05
N ALA A 130 -37.40 -3.90 -15.10
CA ALA A 130 -36.90 -3.98 -16.48
C ALA A 130 -36.01 -2.78 -16.84
N LEU A 131 -36.39 -1.56 -16.43
CA LEU A 131 -35.55 -0.37 -16.59
C LEU A 131 -34.20 -0.54 -15.87
N TRP A 132 -34.23 -1.05 -14.64
CA TRP A 132 -33.04 -1.21 -13.82
C TRP A 132 -32.06 -2.23 -14.41
N ASP A 133 -32.58 -3.33 -14.97
CA ASP A 133 -31.77 -4.32 -15.67
C ASP A 133 -31.09 -3.72 -16.91
N VAL A 134 -31.83 -2.94 -17.71
CA VAL A 134 -31.27 -2.25 -18.89
C VAL A 134 -30.17 -1.25 -18.50
N VAL A 135 -30.42 -0.43 -17.48
CA VAL A 135 -29.45 0.54 -16.97
C VAL A 135 -28.21 -0.18 -16.45
N THR A 136 -28.39 -1.20 -15.62
CA THR A 136 -27.29 -1.97 -15.03
C THR A 136 -26.44 -2.65 -16.10
N ALA A 137 -27.07 -3.32 -17.07
CA ALA A 137 -26.39 -3.96 -18.19
C ALA A 137 -25.61 -2.96 -19.07
N HIS A 138 -26.20 -1.79 -19.35
CA HIS A 138 -25.57 -0.75 -20.15
C HIS A 138 -24.31 -0.20 -19.48
N PHE A 139 -24.40 0.21 -18.22
CA PHE A 139 -23.25 0.74 -17.49
C PHE A 139 -22.18 -0.33 -17.25
N TYR A 140 -22.58 -1.59 -17.04
CA TYR A 140 -21.62 -2.69 -16.97
C TYR A 140 -20.89 -2.89 -18.30
N ARG A 141 -21.60 -2.87 -19.44
CA ARG A 141 -20.98 -2.91 -20.76
C ARG A 141 -20.00 -1.76 -20.95
N LEU A 142 -20.37 -0.53 -20.58
CA LEU A 142 -19.46 0.61 -20.63
C LEU A 142 -18.20 0.33 -19.80
N THR A 143 -18.29 -0.24 -18.59
CA THR A 143 -17.09 -0.59 -17.81
C THR A 143 -16.19 -1.63 -18.47
N MET A 144 -16.76 -2.54 -19.27
CA MET A 144 -16.00 -3.52 -20.05
C MET A 144 -15.40 -2.92 -21.33
N GLU A 145 -16.02 -1.87 -21.88
CA GLU A 145 -15.60 -1.15 -23.09
C GLU A 145 -14.66 0.04 -22.80
N ILE A 146 -14.47 0.45 -21.54
CA ILE A 146 -13.46 1.44 -21.17
C ILE A 146 -12.10 0.92 -21.64
N GLU A 147 -11.55 1.58 -22.66
CA GLU A 147 -10.20 1.36 -23.19
C GLU A 147 -9.20 1.16 -22.03
N PRO A 148 -8.25 0.20 -22.15
CA PRO A 148 -7.32 -0.16 -21.07
C PRO A 148 -6.62 1.04 -20.41
N SER A 149 -6.44 2.13 -21.15
CA SER A 149 -5.81 3.37 -20.72
C SER A 149 -6.62 4.17 -19.67
N ALA A 150 -7.94 4.26 -19.80
CA ALA A 150 -8.77 5.01 -18.85
C ALA A 150 -9.00 4.23 -17.55
N LEU A 151 -9.07 2.89 -17.63
CA LEU A 151 -9.08 2.03 -16.45
C LEU A 151 -7.72 2.01 -15.73
N GLN A 152 -6.61 2.10 -16.48
CA GLN A 152 -5.27 2.33 -15.93
C GLN A 152 -5.16 3.68 -15.23
N GLN A 153 -5.70 4.76 -15.80
CA GLN A 153 -5.67 6.10 -15.21
C GLN A 153 -6.55 6.18 -13.95
N SER A 154 -7.75 5.59 -13.97
CA SER A 154 -8.63 5.50 -12.80
C SER A 154 -8.05 4.62 -11.69
N ARG A 155 -7.42 3.49 -12.05
CA ARG A 155 -6.63 2.68 -11.09
C ARG A 155 -5.44 3.45 -10.54
N ALA A 156 -4.72 4.22 -11.36
CA ALA A 156 -3.61 5.04 -10.89
C ALA A 156 -4.07 6.09 -9.88
N VAL A 157 -5.22 6.74 -10.11
CA VAL A 157 -5.81 7.70 -9.16
C VAL A 157 -6.31 7.01 -7.88
N ALA A 158 -6.91 5.82 -8.00
CA ALA A 158 -7.37 5.04 -6.84
C ALA A 158 -6.20 4.52 -6.00
N ILE A 159 -5.14 4.04 -6.65
CA ILE A 159 -3.87 3.62 -6.03
C ILE A 159 -3.21 4.82 -5.36
N ALA A 160 -3.16 5.99 -6.01
CA ALA A 160 -2.62 7.21 -5.40
C ALA A 160 -3.44 7.64 -4.17
N LYS A 161 -4.78 7.59 -4.23
CA LYS A 161 -5.63 7.90 -3.05
C LYS A 161 -5.47 6.89 -1.92
N ALA A 162 -5.38 5.60 -2.25
CA ALA A 162 -5.12 4.55 -1.29
C ALA A 162 -3.71 4.67 -0.69
N GLY A 163 -2.73 5.11 -1.48
CA GLY A 163 -1.37 5.45 -1.06
C GLY A 163 -1.38 6.58 -0.04
N ILE A 164 -2.00 7.72 -0.35
CA ILE A 164 -2.11 8.88 0.56
C ILE A 164 -2.80 8.49 1.89
N ALA A 165 -3.88 7.71 1.82
CA ALA A 165 -4.57 7.25 3.03
C ALA A 165 -3.75 6.24 3.84
N ALA A 166 -3.00 5.36 3.16
CA ALA A 166 -2.09 4.41 3.79
C ALA A 166 -0.89 5.11 4.43
N GLU A 167 -0.30 6.10 3.77
CA GLU A 167 0.83 6.90 4.28
C GLU A 167 0.45 7.71 5.52
N LEU A 168 -0.73 8.35 5.51
CA LEU A 168 -1.24 9.08 6.66
C LEU A 168 -1.54 8.12 7.84
N SER A 169 -2.07 6.93 7.56
CA SER A 169 -2.35 5.91 8.57
C SER A 169 -1.07 5.25 9.11
N GLU A 170 -0.07 5.05 8.27
CA GLU A 170 1.23 4.48 8.61
C GLU A 170 2.07 5.43 9.46
N ALA A 171 2.10 6.72 9.10
CA ALA A 171 2.75 7.77 9.89
C ALA A 171 2.13 7.88 11.29
N HIS A 172 0.79 7.83 11.39
CA HIS A 172 0.09 7.82 12.68
C HIS A 172 0.37 6.56 13.49
N THR A 173 0.36 5.38 12.86
CA THR A 173 0.59 4.10 13.53
C THR A 173 2.02 3.98 14.06
N ALA A 174 3.02 4.36 13.26
CA ALA A 174 4.42 4.36 13.67
C ALA A 174 4.69 5.35 14.81
N THR A 175 4.05 6.53 14.76
CA THR A 175 4.14 7.52 15.84
C THR A 175 3.56 6.97 17.14
N LEU A 176 2.34 6.42 17.09
CA LEU A 176 1.68 5.83 18.26
C LEU A 176 2.46 4.64 18.82
N ALA A 177 3.02 3.78 17.97
CA ALA A 177 3.85 2.66 18.39
C ALA A 177 5.15 3.12 19.06
N SER A 178 5.75 4.21 18.59
CA SER A 178 6.95 4.81 19.19
C SER A 178 6.64 5.43 20.55
N LEU A 179 5.54 6.17 20.66
CA LEU A 179 5.07 6.76 21.92
C LEU A 179 4.76 5.67 22.96
N LEU A 180 4.02 4.64 22.56
CA LEU A 180 3.69 3.51 23.44
C LEU A 180 4.94 2.71 23.82
N GLY A 181 5.93 2.58 22.92
CA GLY A 181 7.20 1.92 23.22
C GLY A 181 7.99 2.63 24.30
N VAL A 182 8.12 3.95 24.22
CA VAL A 182 8.79 4.77 25.25
C VAL A 182 8.03 4.71 26.57
N LEU A 183 6.70 4.84 26.54
CA LEU A 183 5.87 4.84 27.74
C LEU A 183 5.74 3.46 28.41
N ARG A 184 5.98 2.36 27.69
CA ARG A 184 5.95 0.99 28.25
C ARG A 184 7.33 0.47 28.66
N ASN A 185 8.40 1.20 28.37
CA ASN A 185 9.75 0.77 28.71
C ASN A 185 9.99 0.89 30.21
N ARG A 186 10.07 -0.27 30.89
CA ARG A 186 10.26 -0.37 32.34
C ARG A 186 11.65 0.04 32.83
N GLN A 187 12.60 0.23 31.92
CA GLN A 187 13.96 0.68 32.26
C GLN A 187 14.09 2.22 32.29
N LEU A 188 13.09 2.95 31.78
CA LEU A 188 13.08 4.41 31.83
C LEU A 188 12.29 4.88 33.06
N GLU A 189 12.84 5.85 33.78
CA GLU A 189 12.10 6.55 34.82
C GLU A 189 10.98 7.42 34.22
N ASP A 190 9.91 7.64 34.98
CA ASP A 190 8.67 8.29 34.52
C ASP A 190 8.90 9.68 33.90
N VAL A 191 9.82 10.47 34.46
CA VAL A 191 10.11 11.84 34.00
C VAL A 191 10.83 11.84 32.64
N PRO A 192 11.96 11.13 32.45
CA PRO A 192 12.61 11.05 31.13
C PRO A 192 11.78 10.31 30.08
N ALA A 193 11.00 9.27 30.46
CA ALA A 193 10.08 8.61 29.53
C ALA A 193 9.02 9.58 28.98
N ARG A 194 8.44 10.40 29.86
CA ARG A 194 7.43 11.40 29.46
C ARG A 194 8.02 12.50 28.58
N ALA A 195 9.21 12.99 28.91
CA ALA A 195 9.90 13.99 28.09
C ALA A 195 10.19 13.46 26.67
N MET A 196 10.68 12.22 26.56
CA MET A 196 11.00 11.59 25.28
C MET A 196 9.74 11.27 24.45
N ALA A 197 8.64 10.88 25.09
CA ALA A 197 7.35 10.74 24.41
C ALA A 197 6.83 12.09 23.88
N VAL A 198 6.95 13.17 24.65
CA VAL A 198 6.54 14.51 24.21
C VAL A 198 7.36 14.98 23.01
N GLU A 199 8.69 14.81 23.02
CA GLU A 199 9.53 15.16 21.86
C GLU A 199 9.18 14.35 20.61
N LEU A 200 8.94 13.04 20.75
CA LEU A 200 8.52 12.20 19.64
C LEU A 200 7.17 12.64 19.04
N ALA A 201 6.21 13.01 19.90
CA ALA A 201 4.91 13.52 19.46
C ALA A 201 5.05 14.87 18.72
N LEU A 202 5.87 15.78 19.24
CA LEU A 202 6.12 17.08 18.62
C LEU A 202 6.81 16.94 17.25
N ASN A 203 7.82 16.07 17.14
CA ASN A 203 8.51 15.80 15.89
C ASN A 203 7.57 15.17 14.84
N ALA A 204 6.72 14.22 15.25
CA ALA A 204 5.74 13.61 14.37
C ALA A 204 4.69 14.62 13.87
N LEU A 205 4.25 15.55 14.72
CA LEU A 205 3.35 16.64 14.32
C LEU A 205 3.99 17.59 13.31
N VAL A 206 5.29 17.87 13.45
CA VAL A 206 6.05 18.66 12.46
C VAL A 206 6.15 17.92 11.13
N GLU A 207 6.46 16.61 11.15
CA GLU A 207 6.52 15.75 9.96
C GLU A 207 5.16 15.76 9.21
N LEU A 208 4.05 15.47 9.90
CA LEU A 208 2.69 15.48 9.33
C LEU A 208 2.32 16.83 8.71
N ARG A 209 2.73 17.93 9.33
CA ARG A 209 2.46 19.29 8.84
C ARG A 209 3.29 19.62 7.60
N THR A 210 4.53 19.14 7.54
CA THR A 210 5.38 19.31 6.35
C THR A 210 4.93 18.43 5.18
N GLU A 211 4.35 17.25 5.45
CA GLU A 211 3.81 16.36 4.41
C GLU A 211 2.52 16.94 3.80
N SER A 212 1.60 17.43 4.64
CA SER A 212 0.40 18.16 4.18
C SER A 212 0.72 19.43 3.38
N GLN A 213 1.89 20.04 3.59
CA GLN A 213 2.38 21.16 2.78
C GLN A 213 3.00 20.71 1.44
N ARG A 214 3.54 19.49 1.34
CA ARG A 214 4.12 18.93 0.11
C ARG A 214 3.09 18.40 -0.88
N ASP A 215 1.95 17.91 -0.40
CA ASP A 215 0.79 17.56 -1.23
C ASP A 215 0.29 18.74 -2.11
N ARG A 216 0.72 19.98 -1.79
CA ARG A 216 0.41 21.18 -2.59
C ARG A 216 1.46 21.54 -3.63
N SER A 217 2.63 20.89 -3.65
CA SER A 217 3.74 21.22 -4.55
C SER A 217 4.05 20.05 -5.49
N ASP A 218 3.69 20.22 -6.76
CA ASP A 218 4.02 19.35 -7.90
C ASP A 218 5.52 18.98 -7.95
N ALA A 219 5.89 17.79 -7.43
CA ALA A 219 7.03 16.97 -7.86
C ALA A 219 7.04 15.65 -7.07
N GLY A 220 6.40 14.60 -7.62
CA GLY A 220 6.25 13.28 -7.00
C GLY A 220 7.52 12.41 -6.88
N GLU A 221 8.71 13.01 -6.97
CA GLU A 221 10.00 12.31 -6.88
C GLU A 221 10.98 13.05 -5.96
N GLU A 222 11.78 12.29 -5.19
CA GLU A 222 12.78 12.80 -4.25
C GLU A 222 14.14 12.12 -4.50
N PRO A 223 15.29 12.84 -4.45
CA PRO A 223 16.61 12.22 -4.53
C PRO A 223 16.86 11.22 -3.39
N ALA A 224 17.39 10.04 -3.70
CA ALA A 224 17.66 8.97 -2.75
C ALA A 224 18.53 9.42 -1.57
N ARG A 225 19.52 10.27 -1.82
CA ARG A 225 20.39 10.81 -0.77
C ARG A 225 19.63 11.74 0.17
N ARG A 226 18.70 12.54 -0.35
CA ARG A 226 17.84 13.41 0.47
C ARG A 226 16.88 12.60 1.34
N ALA A 227 16.30 11.55 0.76
CA ALA A 227 15.46 10.62 1.49
C ALA A 227 16.23 9.90 2.60
N PHE A 228 17.43 9.41 2.31
CA PHE A 228 18.32 8.80 3.29
C PHE A 228 18.70 9.78 4.41
N GLN A 229 19.05 11.03 4.06
CA GLN A 229 19.41 12.07 5.03
C GLN A 229 18.29 12.30 6.05
N ARG A 230 17.03 12.34 5.61
CA ARG A 230 15.86 12.49 6.49
C ARG A 230 15.71 11.32 7.45
N LEU A 231 15.90 10.08 6.98
CA LEU A 231 15.93 8.91 7.87
C LEU A 231 17.08 9.03 8.87
N ALA A 232 18.28 9.35 8.40
CA ALA A 232 19.45 9.50 9.25
C ALA A 232 19.24 10.53 10.37
N ASP A 233 18.66 11.69 10.07
CA ASP A 233 18.36 12.73 11.06
C ASP A 233 17.31 12.26 12.08
N SER A 234 16.28 11.55 11.62
CA SER A 234 15.27 10.94 12.50
C SER A 234 15.90 9.90 13.44
N LEU A 235 16.74 9.00 12.91
CA LEU A 235 17.42 7.97 13.70
C LEU A 235 18.43 8.55 14.70
N ARG A 236 19.21 9.55 14.31
CA ARG A 236 20.14 10.24 15.24
C ARG A 236 19.39 10.88 16.40
N THR A 237 18.23 11.48 16.14
CA THR A 237 17.38 12.07 17.17
C THR A 237 16.88 10.99 18.13
N LEU A 238 16.41 9.88 17.58
CA LEU A 238 15.88 8.74 18.33
C LEU A 238 16.95 8.08 19.22
N LEU A 239 18.18 7.95 18.73
CA LEU A 239 19.29 7.30 19.42
C LEU A 239 20.12 8.26 20.30
N ARG A 240 19.77 9.54 20.37
CA ARG A 240 20.56 10.56 21.10
C ARG A 240 20.79 10.22 22.57
N HIS A 241 19.85 9.51 23.18
CA HIS A 241 19.87 9.15 24.60
C HIS A 241 20.20 7.67 24.85
N THR A 242 20.63 6.94 23.82
CA THR A 242 21.06 5.55 23.93
C THR A 242 22.58 5.44 23.80
N SER A 243 23.16 4.34 24.29
CA SER A 243 24.59 4.04 24.15
C SER A 243 24.92 3.31 22.84
N ILE A 244 24.04 3.38 21.84
CA ILE A 244 24.14 2.58 20.62
C ILE A 244 24.87 3.36 19.53
N GLU A 245 25.87 2.72 18.94
CA GLU A 245 26.62 3.26 17.80
C GLU A 245 25.79 3.13 16.52
N LEU A 246 25.48 4.26 15.87
CA LEU A 246 24.76 4.30 14.60
C LEU A 246 25.73 4.46 13.42
N GLU A 247 25.86 3.44 12.59
CA GLU A 247 26.58 3.47 11.32
C GLU A 247 25.62 3.75 10.16
N LEU A 248 25.96 4.71 9.29
CA LEU A 248 25.10 5.15 8.18
C LEU A 248 25.84 5.03 6.84
N ASP A 249 25.34 4.17 5.96
CA ASP A 249 25.83 4.01 4.59
C ASP A 249 24.87 4.68 3.60
N ALA A 250 25.21 5.88 3.15
CA ALA A 250 24.43 6.61 2.16
C ALA A 250 24.38 5.87 0.81
N PRO A 251 23.32 6.07 0.01
CA PRO A 251 23.23 5.49 -1.33
C PRO A 251 24.38 5.96 -2.22
N GLY A 252 24.88 5.04 -3.05
CA GLY A 252 26.01 5.27 -3.94
C GLY A 252 25.65 6.20 -5.10
N ASN A 253 24.44 6.06 -5.65
CA ASN A 253 23.90 6.99 -6.61
C ASN A 253 22.90 7.94 -5.90
N ASP A 254 22.49 9.01 -6.59
CA ASP A 254 21.46 9.93 -6.08
C ASP A 254 20.24 9.91 -7.00
N ARG A 255 19.72 8.70 -7.23
CA ARG A 255 18.58 8.50 -8.13
C ARG A 255 17.32 9.16 -7.57
N LEU A 256 16.49 9.71 -8.45
CA LEU A 256 15.15 10.14 -8.10
C LEU A 256 14.27 8.91 -7.80
N LEU A 257 13.78 8.86 -6.57
CA LEU A 257 12.86 7.84 -6.09
C LEU A 257 11.44 8.38 -6.14
N PRO A 258 10.44 7.57 -6.54
CA PRO A 258 9.04 7.90 -6.31
C PRO A 258 8.81 8.25 -4.83
N ALA A 259 8.03 9.28 -4.56
CA ALA A 259 7.78 9.78 -3.19
C ALA A 259 7.29 8.65 -2.25
N GLU A 260 6.39 7.78 -2.73
CA GLU A 260 5.85 6.65 -1.98
C GLU A 260 6.95 5.64 -1.59
N VAL A 261 7.89 5.35 -2.49
CA VAL A 261 9.03 4.45 -2.23
C VAL A 261 9.98 5.07 -1.22
N ALA A 262 10.31 6.36 -1.40
CA ALA A 262 11.15 7.10 -0.48
C ALA A 262 10.53 7.18 0.92
N HIS A 263 9.22 7.44 1.03
CA HIS A 263 8.48 7.46 2.29
C HIS A 263 8.53 6.10 2.98
N SER A 264 8.14 5.05 2.27
CA SER A 264 8.00 3.70 2.82
C SER A 264 9.35 3.11 3.23
N ALA A 265 10.42 3.41 2.49
CA ALA A 265 11.78 3.05 2.87
C ALA A 265 12.22 3.70 4.20
N ARG A 266 11.89 4.98 4.42
CA ARG A 266 12.18 5.68 5.69
C ARG A 266 11.33 5.13 6.83
N ALA A 267 10.02 4.98 6.62
CA ALA A 267 9.08 4.49 7.63
C ALA A 267 9.45 3.08 8.09
N ALA A 268 9.70 2.16 7.16
CA ALA A 268 10.12 0.80 7.46
C ALA A 268 11.49 0.75 8.14
N GLY A 269 12.45 1.57 7.69
CA GLY A 269 13.75 1.68 8.35
C GLY A 269 13.64 2.09 9.82
N ARG A 270 12.84 3.13 10.11
CA ARG A 270 12.58 3.59 11.49
C ARG A 270 11.90 2.52 12.34
N ALA A 271 10.86 1.86 11.80
CA ALA A 271 10.14 0.80 12.50
C ALA A 271 11.05 -0.39 12.85
N VAL A 272 11.91 -0.79 11.92
CA VAL A 272 12.89 -1.87 12.15
C VAL A 272 13.91 -1.47 13.21
N VAL A 273 14.47 -0.26 13.18
CA VAL A 273 15.40 0.20 14.23
C VAL A 273 14.72 0.21 15.60
N LEU A 274 13.49 0.71 15.70
CA LEU A 274 12.72 0.67 16.95
C LEU A 274 12.50 -0.76 17.46
N ALA A 275 12.32 -1.71 16.56
CA ALA A 275 12.21 -3.11 16.90
C ALA A 275 13.55 -3.69 17.39
N MET A 276 14.67 -3.32 16.75
CA MET A 276 16.02 -3.69 17.18
C MET A 276 16.32 -3.16 18.60
N LEU A 277 15.89 -1.94 18.92
CA LEU A 277 16.07 -1.33 20.25
C LEU A 277 15.35 -2.04 21.40
N ARG A 278 14.37 -2.89 21.11
CA ARG A 278 13.70 -3.70 22.14
C ARG A 278 14.50 -4.93 22.53
N GLN A 279 15.53 -5.29 21.75
CA GLN A 279 16.41 -6.40 22.08
C GLN A 279 17.47 -5.95 23.08
N ASP A 280 17.65 -6.73 24.13
CA ASP A 280 18.74 -6.53 25.08
C ASP A 280 20.10 -6.85 24.42
N GLY A 281 21.10 -6.02 24.69
CA GLY A 281 22.48 -6.29 24.28
C GLY A 281 22.90 -5.72 22.92
N VAL A 282 22.02 -5.01 22.20
CA VAL A 282 22.40 -4.26 21.00
C VAL A 282 23.32 -3.10 21.37
N ARG A 283 24.47 -3.01 20.70
CA ARG A 283 25.47 -1.94 20.89
C ARG A 283 25.71 -1.16 19.61
N ARG A 284 25.45 -1.76 18.45
CA ARG A 284 25.67 -1.15 17.14
C ARG A 284 24.52 -1.45 16.21
N ILE A 285 24.07 -0.41 15.50
CA ILE A 285 23.08 -0.52 14.43
C ILE A 285 23.66 0.12 13.18
N ARG A 286 23.62 -0.61 12.07
CA ARG A 286 24.03 -0.16 10.75
C ARG A 286 22.83 -0.03 9.83
N VAL A 287 22.67 1.13 9.23
CA VAL A 287 21.59 1.42 8.26
C VAL A 287 22.21 1.89 6.96
N GLY A 288 21.89 1.20 5.87
CA GLY A 288 22.44 1.47 4.56
C GLY A 288 21.38 1.46 3.47
N TRP A 289 21.51 2.35 2.50
CA TRP A 289 20.71 2.35 1.28
C TRP A 289 21.61 2.06 0.08
N ARG A 290 21.11 1.30 -0.88
CA ARG A 290 21.76 1.03 -2.16
C ARG A 290 20.72 1.19 -3.26
N ASP A 291 21.00 2.09 -4.19
CA ASP A 291 20.18 2.33 -5.36
C ASP A 291 20.89 1.82 -6.61
N ASP A 292 20.32 0.78 -7.22
CA ASP A 292 20.81 0.16 -8.45
C ASP A 292 19.77 0.17 -9.57
N ALA A 293 20.12 -0.44 -10.71
CA ALA A 293 19.22 -0.55 -11.86
C ALA A 293 17.95 -1.37 -11.58
N GLY A 294 17.99 -2.25 -10.57
CA GLY A 294 16.88 -3.10 -10.13
C GLY A 294 15.96 -2.46 -9.09
N GLY A 295 16.40 -1.37 -8.46
CA GLY A 295 15.59 -0.55 -7.55
C GLY A 295 16.33 -0.08 -6.31
N LEU A 296 15.58 0.15 -5.23
CA LEU A 296 16.13 0.58 -3.94
C LEU A 296 16.23 -0.62 -2.99
N GLN A 297 17.41 -0.82 -2.43
CA GLN A 297 17.67 -1.77 -1.36
C GLN A 297 18.03 -1.02 -0.08
N VAL A 298 17.28 -1.30 0.99
CA VAL A 298 17.56 -0.83 2.35
C VAL A 298 18.08 -2.01 3.16
N SER A 299 19.21 -1.85 3.83
CA SER A 299 19.79 -2.84 4.74
C SER A 299 19.87 -2.26 6.15
N LEU A 300 19.30 -2.98 7.12
CA LEU A 300 19.42 -2.69 8.55
C LEU A 300 20.08 -3.88 9.22
N ARG A 301 21.10 -3.63 10.04
CA ARG A 301 21.82 -4.67 10.76
C ARG A 301 22.08 -4.24 12.20
N ASP A 302 21.89 -5.14 13.14
CA ASP A 302 22.34 -4.97 14.53
C ASP A 302 23.43 -6.00 14.90
N ASP A 303 24.02 -5.84 16.08
CA ASP A 303 24.93 -6.80 16.72
C ASP A 303 24.29 -7.48 17.96
N GLY A 304 22.96 -7.51 17.99
CA GLY A 304 22.18 -8.03 19.10
C GLY A 304 22.19 -9.56 19.20
N PRO A 305 21.28 -10.14 20.02
CA PRO A 305 21.20 -11.57 20.25
C PRO A 305 20.79 -12.36 19.00
N GLY A 306 20.25 -11.71 17.98
CA GLY A 306 19.86 -12.37 16.72
C GLY A 306 18.66 -13.30 16.89
N ILE A 307 17.73 -12.95 17.79
CA ILE A 307 16.52 -13.71 18.08
C ILE A 307 15.32 -12.87 17.64
N LEU A 308 14.45 -13.45 16.81
CA LEU A 308 13.15 -12.87 16.46
C LEU A 308 12.15 -13.21 17.57
N THR A 309 11.88 -12.26 18.47
CA THR A 309 10.81 -12.38 19.46
C THR A 309 9.45 -12.14 18.81
N ASP A 310 8.36 -12.76 19.33
CA ASP A 310 6.98 -12.56 18.85
C ASP A 310 6.51 -11.09 18.85
N ASP A 311 7.18 -10.21 19.59
CA ASP A 311 6.93 -8.75 19.62
C ASP A 311 7.46 -7.99 18.37
N LEU A 312 8.23 -8.64 17.50
CA LEU A 312 8.62 -8.13 16.20
C LEU A 312 7.49 -8.43 15.21
N ASP A 313 6.56 -7.49 15.00
CA ASP A 313 5.50 -7.63 14.00
C ASP A 313 6.04 -7.41 12.56
N LEU A 314 7.08 -8.17 12.21
CA LEU A 314 7.65 -8.25 10.87
C LEU A 314 6.63 -8.79 9.86
N GLY A 315 5.63 -9.54 10.31
CA GLY A 315 4.49 -9.97 9.52
C GLY A 315 3.73 -8.78 8.94
N GLN A 316 3.32 -7.83 9.79
CA GLN A 316 2.69 -6.59 9.33
C GLN A 316 3.62 -5.74 8.46
N ILE A 317 4.91 -5.59 8.82
CA ILE A 317 5.86 -4.81 8.02
C ILE A 317 6.02 -5.44 6.62
N ALA A 318 6.14 -6.76 6.53
CA ALA A 318 6.27 -7.46 5.25
C ALA A 318 4.97 -7.44 4.43
N GLU A 319 3.80 -7.54 5.06
CA GLU A 319 2.51 -7.45 4.39
C GLU A 319 2.24 -6.03 3.84
N ARG A 320 2.60 -4.99 4.61
CA ARG A 320 2.57 -3.59 4.18
C ARG A 320 3.50 -3.31 3.01
N LEU A 321 4.75 -3.76 3.09
CA LEU A 321 5.74 -3.54 2.02
C LEU A 321 5.40 -4.30 0.73
N ARG A 322 4.76 -5.48 0.81
CA ARG A 322 4.30 -6.22 -0.37
C ARG A 322 3.27 -5.45 -1.20
N ALA A 323 2.40 -4.65 -0.57
CA ALA A 323 1.39 -3.85 -1.26
C ALA A 323 2.02 -2.81 -2.23
N GLN A 324 3.27 -2.41 -1.98
CA GLN A 324 4.02 -1.42 -2.76
C GLN A 324 5.13 -2.08 -3.62
N GLY A 325 5.07 -3.39 -3.84
CA GLY A 325 6.10 -4.14 -4.58
C GLY A 325 7.42 -4.32 -3.82
N GLY A 326 7.43 -4.00 -2.52
CA GLY A 326 8.55 -4.23 -1.60
C GLY A 326 8.65 -5.70 -1.19
N ARG A 327 9.88 -6.18 -1.01
CA ARG A 327 10.18 -7.48 -0.40
C ARG A 327 11.06 -7.30 0.82
N VAL A 328 10.71 -7.97 1.91
CA VAL A 328 11.52 -8.05 3.12
C VAL A 328 12.15 -9.42 3.20
N ASP A 329 13.45 -9.43 3.44
CA ASP A 329 14.25 -10.60 3.76
C ASP A 329 14.84 -10.40 5.17
N VAL A 330 14.78 -11.42 6.00
CA VAL A 330 15.17 -11.35 7.41
C VAL A 330 16.09 -12.52 7.69
N ASP A 331 17.29 -12.19 8.18
CA ASP A 331 18.30 -13.16 8.63
C ASP A 331 18.58 -12.88 10.11
N ALA A 332 18.33 -13.87 10.95
CA ALA A 332 18.49 -13.78 12.40
C ALA A 332 19.52 -14.83 12.83
N VAL A 333 20.70 -14.38 13.25
CA VAL A 333 21.80 -15.27 13.58
C VAL A 333 22.11 -15.15 15.08
N PRO A 334 21.88 -16.20 15.88
CA PRO A 334 22.13 -16.17 17.31
C PRO A 334 23.56 -15.69 17.65
N GLY A 335 23.65 -14.64 18.47
CA GLY A 335 24.91 -14.03 18.90
C GLY A 335 25.63 -13.15 17.87
N TRP A 336 25.06 -12.96 16.67
CA TRP A 336 25.61 -12.12 15.60
C TRP A 336 24.69 -10.98 15.16
N GLY A 337 23.47 -10.95 15.68
CA GLY A 337 22.46 -9.91 15.42
C GLY A 337 21.48 -10.24 14.31
N LEU A 338 20.56 -9.31 14.07
CA LEU A 338 19.61 -9.34 12.98
C LEU A 338 20.14 -8.60 11.77
N THR A 339 19.87 -9.14 10.58
CA THR A 339 20.02 -8.46 9.30
C THR A 339 18.67 -8.45 8.59
N ILE A 340 18.12 -7.25 8.39
CA ILE A 340 16.86 -7.03 7.67
C ILE A 340 17.18 -6.30 6.38
N ARG A 341 16.66 -6.81 5.28
CA ARG A 341 16.83 -6.23 3.96
C ARG A 341 15.48 -6.00 3.30
N ILE A 342 15.23 -4.77 2.87
CA ILE A 342 14.01 -4.35 2.19
C ILE A 342 14.38 -3.98 0.75
N THR A 343 13.68 -4.52 -0.23
CA THR A 343 13.94 -4.25 -1.65
C THR A 343 12.68 -3.73 -2.32
N PHE A 344 12.75 -2.55 -2.92
CA PHE A 344 11.70 -1.96 -3.74
C PHE A 344 12.11 -2.05 -5.20
N LYS A 345 11.30 -2.72 -6.04
CA LYS A 345 11.55 -2.76 -7.49
C LYS A 345 10.97 -1.53 -8.16
N THR A 346 11.81 -0.73 -8.81
CA THR A 346 11.35 0.38 -9.65
C THR A 346 11.28 -0.07 -11.11
N THR A 347 10.15 0.14 -11.78
CA THR A 347 9.88 -0.29 -13.17
C THR A 347 10.56 0.56 -14.26
N THR A 348 11.50 1.46 -13.91
CA THR A 348 12.18 2.30 -14.90
C THR A 348 13.42 1.60 -15.47
N PRO A 349 13.55 1.42 -16.79
CA PRO A 349 14.74 0.81 -17.38
C PRO A 349 15.98 1.72 -17.18
N PRO A 350 17.17 1.15 -16.92
CA PRO A 350 18.38 1.93 -16.70
C PRO A 350 18.85 2.57 -18.00
N THR A 351 19.00 3.89 -18.01
CA THR A 351 19.77 4.60 -19.03
C THR A 351 21.26 4.44 -18.70
N LEU A 352 21.99 3.82 -19.62
CA LEU A 352 23.43 3.54 -19.54
C LEU A 352 24.27 4.82 -19.41
N GLY A 353 25.00 4.95 -18.31
CA GLY A 353 26.12 5.88 -18.16
C GLY A 353 27.39 5.10 -17.84
N ARG A 354 28.23 4.85 -18.84
CA ARG A 354 29.59 4.31 -18.70
C ARG A 354 30.52 5.41 -18.15
N THR A 355 31.33 5.07 -17.15
CA THR A 355 32.72 5.55 -17.09
C THR A 355 33.61 4.50 -16.42
N THR A 356 34.57 4.03 -17.20
CA THR A 356 35.75 3.27 -16.80
C THR A 356 36.68 4.14 -15.94
N THR A 357 37.23 3.61 -14.86
CA THR A 357 38.57 3.99 -14.35
C THR A 357 39.19 2.82 -13.59
N THR A 358 40.44 2.55 -13.95
CA THR A 358 41.36 1.54 -13.43
C THR A 358 41.61 1.74 -11.93
N ALA A 359 41.17 0.80 -11.11
CA ALA A 359 41.60 0.58 -9.72
C ALA A 359 41.26 -0.88 -9.38
N GLU A 360 42.05 -1.51 -8.51
CA GLU A 360 42.13 -2.96 -8.27
C GLU A 360 40.84 -3.76 -8.50
N PRO A 361 40.88 -4.91 -9.19
CA PRO A 361 39.69 -5.70 -9.58
C PRO A 361 38.74 -6.02 -8.42
N PHE A 362 39.24 -6.00 -7.18
CA PHE A 362 38.49 -6.30 -5.97
C PHE A 362 38.22 -5.10 -5.06
N ALA A 363 38.64 -3.89 -5.41
CA ALA A 363 38.41 -2.69 -4.60
C ALA A 363 36.91 -2.40 -4.38
N ALA A 364 36.05 -2.91 -5.27
CA ALA A 364 34.59 -2.80 -5.15
C ALA A 364 33.94 -3.86 -4.22
N LEU A 365 34.71 -4.87 -3.78
CA LEU A 365 34.22 -5.93 -2.89
C LEU A 365 34.37 -5.52 -1.43
N GLY A 366 33.36 -5.82 -0.62
CA GLY A 366 33.46 -5.68 0.83
C GLY A 366 34.35 -6.76 1.43
N SER A 367 34.84 -6.55 2.65
CA SER A 367 35.70 -7.51 3.38
C SER A 367 35.12 -8.93 3.41
N ARG A 368 33.80 -9.05 3.66
CA ARG A 368 33.13 -10.34 3.68
C ARG A 368 32.97 -10.98 2.30
N GLU A 369 32.80 -10.17 1.26
CA GLU A 369 32.72 -10.66 -0.12
C GLU A 369 34.09 -11.16 -0.60
N LEU A 370 35.17 -10.54 -0.15
CA LEU A 370 36.54 -11.02 -0.36
C LEU A 370 36.78 -12.38 0.31
N GLU A 371 36.41 -12.56 1.58
CA GLU A 371 36.54 -13.84 2.29
C GLU A 371 35.71 -14.96 1.62
N VAL A 372 34.52 -14.63 1.10
CA VAL A 372 33.69 -15.55 0.34
C VAL A 372 34.32 -15.87 -1.01
N LEU A 373 34.86 -14.87 -1.72
CA LEU A 373 35.52 -15.03 -3.01
C LEU A 373 36.78 -15.90 -2.89
N GLU A 374 37.59 -15.68 -1.87
CA GLU A 374 38.80 -16.48 -1.58
C GLU A 374 38.45 -17.96 -1.42
N ARG A 375 37.46 -18.28 -0.58
CA ARG A 375 37.04 -19.67 -0.35
C ARG A 375 36.31 -20.27 -1.55
N LEU A 376 35.60 -19.44 -2.32
CA LEU A 376 34.99 -19.84 -3.58
C LEU A 376 36.06 -20.19 -4.63
N ALA A 377 37.15 -19.42 -4.70
CA ALA A 377 38.28 -19.66 -5.60
C ALA A 377 39.09 -20.90 -5.21
N GLN A 378 39.08 -21.30 -3.94
CA GLN A 378 39.60 -22.58 -3.43
C GLN A 378 38.69 -23.78 -3.76
N GLY A 379 37.54 -23.56 -4.40
CA GLY A 379 36.63 -24.62 -4.84
C GLY A 379 35.62 -25.08 -3.78
N HIS A 380 35.51 -24.39 -2.64
CA HIS A 380 34.54 -24.76 -1.62
C HIS A 380 33.09 -24.62 -2.12
N ARG A 381 32.22 -25.50 -1.61
CA ARG A 381 30.76 -25.41 -1.83
C ARG A 381 30.17 -24.39 -0.87
N ASN A 382 29.03 -23.78 -1.22
CA ASN A 382 28.41 -22.73 -0.40
C ASN A 382 28.16 -23.17 1.04
N ARG A 383 27.81 -24.45 1.26
CA ARG A 383 27.66 -25.03 2.60
C ARG A 383 28.98 -25.05 3.38
N THR A 384 30.06 -25.48 2.75
CA THR A 384 31.40 -25.49 3.38
C THR A 384 31.90 -24.07 3.64
N ILE A 385 31.67 -23.14 2.72
CA ILE A 385 31.98 -21.72 2.92
C ILE A 385 31.17 -21.18 4.10
N ALA A 386 29.89 -21.53 4.19
CA ALA A 386 28.98 -21.15 5.28
C ALA A 386 29.49 -21.67 6.63
N ASP A 387 29.90 -22.93 6.68
CA ASP A 387 30.48 -23.55 7.87
C ASP A 387 31.80 -22.85 8.29
N HIS A 388 32.72 -22.62 7.36
CA HIS A 388 33.99 -21.96 7.66
C HIS A 388 33.81 -20.48 8.05
N LEU A 389 32.81 -19.81 7.49
CA LEU A 389 32.52 -18.40 7.73
C LEU A 389 31.53 -18.22 8.91
N HIS A 390 30.97 -19.30 9.44
CA HIS A 390 29.94 -19.30 10.48
C HIS A 390 28.72 -18.44 10.12
N ILE A 391 28.21 -18.60 8.90
CA ILE A 391 26.99 -17.95 8.36
C ILE A 391 26.08 -19.00 7.71
N SER A 392 24.88 -18.62 7.27
CA SER A 392 23.99 -19.56 6.59
C SER A 392 24.37 -19.79 5.12
N GLU A 393 23.99 -20.94 4.55
CA GLU A 393 24.20 -21.24 3.13
C GLU A 393 23.48 -20.24 2.21
N SER A 394 22.32 -19.71 2.62
CA SER A 394 21.61 -18.65 1.89
C SER A 394 22.40 -17.35 1.91
N THR A 395 23.02 -16.99 3.03
CA THR A 395 23.92 -15.82 3.14
C THR A 395 25.11 -15.97 2.18
N VAL A 396 25.68 -17.17 2.03
CA VAL A 396 26.74 -17.42 1.04
C VAL A 396 26.23 -17.32 -0.40
N LYS A 397 25.08 -17.92 -0.74
CA LYS A 397 24.48 -17.80 -2.08
C LYS A 397 24.28 -16.33 -2.47
N PHE A 398 23.88 -15.51 -1.49
CA PHE A 398 23.72 -14.08 -1.66
C PHE A 398 25.06 -13.36 -1.88
N HIS A 399 26.09 -13.61 -1.06
CA HIS A 399 27.41 -13.03 -1.28
C HIS A 399 27.98 -13.40 -2.65
N VAL A 400 27.80 -14.65 -3.09
CA VAL A 400 28.20 -15.10 -4.43
C VAL A 400 27.47 -14.31 -5.51
N ALA A 401 26.15 -14.11 -5.42
CA ALA A 401 25.42 -13.31 -6.40
C ALA A 401 25.92 -11.85 -6.49
N ASN A 402 26.24 -11.23 -5.35
CA ASN A 402 26.81 -9.88 -5.32
C ASN A 402 28.22 -9.82 -5.91
N ILE A 403 29.07 -10.80 -5.59
CA ILE A 403 30.43 -10.91 -6.14
C ILE A 403 30.37 -11.02 -7.66
N LEU A 404 29.50 -11.88 -8.20
CA LEU A 404 29.31 -12.03 -9.65
C LEU A 404 28.90 -10.70 -10.29
N THR A 405 27.95 -10.00 -9.67
CA THR A 405 27.46 -8.70 -10.16
C THR A 405 28.55 -7.63 -10.13
N LYS A 406 29.29 -7.52 -9.02
CA LYS A 406 30.35 -6.51 -8.83
C LYS A 406 31.56 -6.74 -9.72
N LEU A 407 31.89 -8.00 -9.98
CA LEU A 407 32.98 -8.39 -10.89
C LEU A 407 32.52 -8.45 -12.35
N SER A 408 31.25 -8.14 -12.65
CA SER A 408 30.66 -8.20 -13.99
C SER A 408 30.84 -9.56 -14.67
N VAL A 409 30.71 -10.64 -13.90
CA VAL A 409 30.81 -12.03 -14.37
C VAL A 409 29.51 -12.79 -14.10
N THR A 410 29.28 -13.84 -14.86
CA THR A 410 28.00 -14.58 -14.86
C THR A 410 28.10 -15.92 -14.15
N THR A 411 29.31 -16.49 -14.05
CA THR A 411 29.51 -17.81 -13.44
C THR A 411 30.50 -17.76 -12.28
N ARG A 412 30.29 -18.65 -11.29
CA ARG A 412 31.23 -18.86 -10.19
C ARG A 412 32.65 -19.20 -10.68
N THR A 413 32.75 -19.85 -11.83
CA THR A 413 34.02 -20.26 -12.42
C THR A 413 34.77 -19.06 -12.99
N GLU A 414 34.06 -18.11 -13.62
CA GLU A 414 34.64 -16.83 -14.07
C GLU A 414 35.15 -16.01 -12.88
N ALA A 415 34.41 -15.94 -11.78
CA ALA A 415 34.86 -15.24 -10.57
C ALA A 415 36.12 -15.88 -9.95
N ALA A 416 36.17 -17.21 -9.88
CA ALA A 416 37.35 -17.93 -9.41
C ALA A 416 38.57 -17.70 -10.33
N ALA A 417 38.36 -17.68 -11.65
CA ALA A 417 39.43 -17.42 -12.62
C ALA A 417 40.01 -16.00 -12.48
N LEU A 418 39.15 -15.00 -12.26
CA LEU A 418 39.59 -13.61 -12.00
C LEU A 418 40.41 -13.49 -10.71
N TYR A 419 40.02 -14.20 -9.65
CA TYR A 419 40.78 -14.27 -8.39
C TYR A 419 42.18 -14.84 -8.59
N HIS A 420 42.30 -15.96 -9.31
CA HIS A 420 43.60 -16.60 -9.55
C HIS A 420 44.50 -15.78 -10.49
N ALA A 421 43.93 -15.15 -11.51
CA ALA A 421 44.66 -14.33 -12.48
C ALA A 421 45.30 -13.05 -11.89
N THR A 422 44.83 -12.63 -10.72
CA THR A 422 45.27 -11.41 -10.03
C THR A 422 46.09 -11.71 -8.79
N ALA A 423 46.01 -12.92 -8.23
CA ALA A 423 46.88 -13.41 -7.16
C ALA A 423 48.23 -14.00 -7.66
N THR A 424 48.40 -14.17 -8.98
CA THR A 424 49.65 -14.66 -9.61
C THR A 424 50.44 -13.58 -10.36
N ALA A 425 49.98 -12.32 -10.30
CA ALA A 425 50.72 -11.13 -10.73
C ALA A 425 51.26 -10.42 -9.48
#